data_AF-A0A1J4Y4H5-F1
#
_entry.id   AF-A0A1J4Y4H5-F1
#
_cell.length_a   1.000
_cell.length_b   1.000
_cell.length_c   1.000
_cell.angle_alpha   90.00
_cell.angle_beta   90.00
_cell.angle_gamma   90.00
#
_symmetry.space_group_name_H-M   'P 1'
#
loop_
_entity.id
_entity.type
_entity.pdbx_description
1 polymer ?
#
loop_
_entity_poly.entity_id
_entity_poly.type
_entity_poly.pdbx_seq_one_letter_code
_entity_poly.pdbx_strand_id
1 'polypeptide(L)'
;MSTQLAKKPALLLAQMTDLIRGLENYPDTFGDRQAGFVTNLTNSRDALQAALTNRTNAAGAAERATQQLYQLRDAAHLLTRQIRDLVYGIYTKYDARIVEFGLDTIRPRSGGGSNGSTNTPPDGGNNSGDTTQP
;
A
#
# COMPACT_ATOMS: atom_id res chain seq x y z
N MET A 1 14.47 -23.43 5.02
CA MET A 1 14.98 -22.47 6.01
C MET A 1 14.87 -21.08 5.41
N SER A 2 13.91 -20.26 5.86
CA SER A 2 13.82 -18.87 5.42
C SER A 2 14.95 -18.10 6.10
N THR A 3 15.99 -17.76 5.35
CA THR A 3 16.95 -16.75 5.77
C THR A 3 16.18 -15.45 5.90
N GLN A 4 15.62 -15.19 7.09
CA GLN A 4 15.09 -13.87 7.44
C GLN A 4 16.31 -12.95 7.46
N LEU A 5 16.62 -12.37 6.29
CA LEU A 5 17.43 -11.16 6.22
C LEU A 5 16.93 -10.26 7.34
N ALA A 6 17.84 -9.83 8.22
CA ALA A 6 17.51 -8.97 9.33
C ALA A 6 16.52 -7.89 8.85
N LYS A 7 15.36 -7.79 9.51
CA LYS A 7 14.20 -6.98 9.09
C LYS A 7 14.47 -5.47 8.98
N LYS A 8 15.72 -5.02 9.09
CA LYS A 8 16.14 -3.63 9.21
C LYS A 8 17.45 -3.36 8.43
N PRO A 9 17.41 -3.29 7.09
CA PRO A 9 18.59 -2.98 6.28
C PRO A 9 19.19 -1.60 6.63
N ALA A 10 18.38 -0.64 7.05
CA ALA A 10 18.86 0.68 7.52
C ALA A 10 19.73 0.58 8.79
N LEU A 11 19.41 -0.33 9.70
CA LEU A 11 20.20 -0.53 10.92
C LEU A 11 21.54 -1.17 10.60
N LEU A 12 21.57 -2.12 9.67
CA LEU A 12 22.81 -2.72 9.18
C LEU A 12 23.70 -1.69 8.48
N LEU A 13 23.13 -0.81 7.65
CA LEU A 13 23.87 0.29 7.01
C LEU A 13 24.50 1.25 8.02
N ALA A 14 23.77 1.60 9.08
CA ALA A 14 24.30 2.41 10.18
C ALA A 14 25.47 1.70 10.87
N GLN A 15 25.29 0.42 11.23
CA GLN A 15 26.35 -0.39 11.84
C GLN A 15 27.60 -0.51 10.95
N MET A 16 27.43 -0.71 9.64
CA MET A 16 28.56 -0.77 8.70
C MET A 16 29.28 0.58 8.62
N THR A 17 28.55 1.70 8.69
CA THR A 17 29.13 3.05 8.68
C THR A 17 29.92 3.32 9.95
N ASP A 18 29.38 2.97 11.12
CA ASP A 18 30.07 3.10 12.40
C ASP A 18 31.32 2.21 12.46
N LEU A 19 31.24 0.99 11.90
CA LEU A 19 32.37 0.07 11.84
C LEU A 19 33.48 0.58 10.92
N ILE A 20 33.14 1.10 9.73
CA ILE A 20 34.11 1.73 8.82
C ILE A 20 34.82 2.89 9.52
N ARG A 21 34.05 3.80 10.15
CA ARG A 21 34.61 4.93 10.90
C ARG A 21 35.51 4.48 12.05
N GLY A 22 35.09 3.44 12.79
CA GLY A 22 35.90 2.85 13.85
C GLY A 22 37.22 2.29 13.32
N LEU A 23 37.18 1.55 12.21
CA LEU A 23 38.39 1.03 11.58
C LEU A 23 39.31 2.15 11.12
N GLU A 24 38.78 3.21 10.50
CA GLU A 24 39.55 4.38 10.03
C GLU A 24 40.20 5.18 11.18
N ASN A 25 39.55 5.25 12.34
CA ASN A 25 40.04 6.00 13.50
C ASN A 25 41.16 5.29 14.28
N TYR A 26 41.33 3.98 14.12
CA TYR A 26 42.32 3.19 14.87
C TYR A 26 43.26 2.38 13.94
N PRO A 27 43.95 3.03 12.98
CA PRO A 27 44.73 2.32 11.96
C PRO A 27 45.86 1.47 12.54
N ASP A 28 46.54 1.98 13.57
CA ASP A 28 47.68 1.32 14.21
C ASP A 28 47.31 0.00 14.92
N THR A 29 46.01 -0.19 15.24
CA THR A 29 45.53 -1.38 15.95
C THR A 29 45.30 -2.56 14.99
N PHE A 30 45.01 -2.27 13.72
CA PHE A 30 44.60 -3.29 12.73
C PHE A 30 45.68 -3.56 11.67
N GLY A 31 46.72 -2.73 11.58
CA GLY A 31 47.87 -2.90 10.70
C GLY A 31 47.50 -2.97 9.21
N ASP A 32 48.40 -3.53 8.39
CA ASP A 32 48.30 -3.51 6.92
C ASP A 32 47.02 -4.14 6.33
N ARG A 33 46.33 -4.98 7.10
CA ARG A 33 45.08 -5.63 6.65
C ARG A 33 43.86 -4.71 6.70
N GLN A 34 43.93 -3.61 7.45
CA GLN A 34 42.85 -2.66 7.67
C GLN A 34 42.29 -2.10 6.35
N ALA A 35 43.16 -1.67 5.43
CA ALA A 35 42.76 -1.04 4.18
C ALA A 35 41.88 -1.96 3.31
N GLY A 36 42.21 -3.26 3.28
CA GLY A 36 41.41 -4.27 2.57
C GLY A 36 40.02 -4.46 3.19
N PHE A 37 39.93 -4.50 4.53
CA PHE A 37 38.64 -4.61 5.22
C PHE A 37 37.77 -3.37 5.02
N VAL A 38 38.33 -2.16 5.18
CA VAL A 38 37.62 -0.90 4.97
C VAL A 38 37.07 -0.83 3.54
N THR A 39 37.89 -1.18 2.54
CA THR A 39 37.46 -1.19 1.13
C THR A 39 36.31 -2.16 0.90
N ASN A 40 36.42 -3.40 1.40
CA ASN A 40 35.39 -4.42 1.21
C ASN A 40 34.07 -4.05 1.92
N LEU A 41 34.14 -3.49 3.14
CA LEU A 41 32.99 -3.02 3.89
C LEU A 41 32.31 -1.84 3.20
N THR A 42 33.10 -0.89 2.68
CA THR A 42 32.60 0.28 1.94
C THR A 42 31.86 -0.16 0.68
N ASN A 43 32.47 -1.04 -0.12
CA ASN A 43 31.84 -1.60 -1.33
C ASN A 43 30.53 -2.34 -1.00
N SER A 44 30.52 -3.12 0.08
CA SER A 44 29.33 -3.87 0.51
C SER A 44 28.22 -2.94 1.02
N ARG A 45 28.57 -1.88 1.76
CA ARG A 45 27.64 -0.85 2.22
C ARG A 45 26.98 -0.15 1.02
N ASP A 46 27.78 0.25 0.03
CA ASP A 46 27.29 0.97 -1.15
C ASP A 46 26.38 0.09 -2.02
N ALA A 47 26.76 -1.18 -2.20
CA ALA A 47 25.90 -2.16 -2.87
C ALA A 47 24.56 -2.35 -2.14
N LEU A 48 24.57 -2.43 -0.81
CA LEU A 48 23.35 -2.57 0.00
C LEU A 48 22.48 -1.31 -0.08
N GLN A 49 23.08 -0.12 -0.02
CA GLN A 49 22.40 1.16 -0.17
C GLN A 49 21.74 1.30 -1.56
N ALA A 50 22.45 0.91 -2.62
CA ALA A 50 21.92 0.90 -3.98
C ALA A 50 20.75 -0.09 -4.11
N ALA A 51 20.89 -1.30 -3.56
CA ALA A 51 19.80 -2.29 -3.56
C ALA A 51 18.55 -1.79 -2.82
N LEU A 52 18.73 -1.09 -1.70
CA LEU A 52 17.64 -0.50 -0.93
C LEU A 52 16.91 0.58 -1.73
N THR A 53 17.67 1.46 -2.39
CA THR A 53 17.13 2.54 -3.25
C THR A 53 16.36 1.97 -4.45
N ASN A 54 16.89 0.93 -5.09
CA ASN A 54 16.23 0.25 -6.19
C ASN A 54 14.90 -0.37 -5.76
N ARG A 55 14.88 -1.02 -4.58
CA ARG A 55 13.66 -1.59 -4.02
C ARG A 55 12.60 -0.51 -3.74
N THR A 56 12.97 0.62 -3.15
CA THR A 56 12.00 1.72 -2.88
C THR A 56 11.44 2.31 -4.16
N ASN A 57 12.29 2.49 -5.19
CA ASN A 57 11.84 2.98 -6.49
C ASN A 57 10.87 2.00 -7.16
N ALA A 58 11.17 0.69 -7.12
CA ALA A 58 10.29 -0.34 -7.64
C ALA A 58 8.94 -0.39 -6.91
N ALA A 59 8.94 -0.24 -5.58
CA ALA A 59 7.70 -0.17 -4.80
C ALA A 59 6.85 1.05 -5.21
N GLY A 60 7.44 2.24 -5.31
CA GLY A 60 6.72 3.44 -5.76
C GLY A 60 6.23 3.38 -7.20
N ALA A 61 6.91 2.62 -8.08
CA ALA A 61 6.41 2.33 -9.43
C ALA A 61 5.21 1.37 -9.40
N ALA A 62 5.28 0.30 -8.59
CA ALA A 62 4.19 -0.65 -8.43
C ALA A 62 2.93 -0.02 -7.83
N GLU A 63 3.08 0.87 -6.85
CA GLU A 63 1.96 1.62 -6.26
C GLU A 63 1.26 2.50 -7.31
N ARG A 64 2.01 3.25 -8.10
CA ARG A 64 1.47 4.08 -9.19
C ARG A 64 0.75 3.25 -10.25
N ALA A 65 1.36 2.14 -10.68
CA ALA A 65 0.75 1.23 -11.64
C ALA A 65 -0.57 0.64 -11.10
N THR A 66 -0.60 0.30 -9.81
CA THR A 66 -1.80 -0.22 -9.14
C THR A 66 -2.92 0.83 -9.07
N GLN A 67 -2.58 2.08 -8.74
CA GLN A 67 -3.55 3.18 -8.74
C GLN A 67 -4.13 3.42 -10.14
N GLN A 68 -3.29 3.43 -11.18
CA GLN A 68 -3.73 3.55 -12.56
C GLN A 68 -4.65 2.39 -12.98
N LEU A 69 -4.33 1.16 -12.59
CA LEU A 69 -5.17 0.00 -12.85
C LEU A 69 -6.55 0.17 -12.22
N TYR A 70 -6.63 0.61 -10.97
CA TYR A 70 -7.92 0.85 -10.31
C TYR A 70 -8.73 1.98 -10.96
N GLN A 71 -8.08 3.08 -11.34
CA GLN A 71 -8.75 4.18 -12.06
C GLN A 71 -9.32 3.70 -13.41
N LEU A 72 -8.54 2.96 -14.19
CA LEU A 72 -8.98 2.41 -15.47
C LEU A 72 -10.08 1.37 -15.29
N ARG A 73 -9.99 0.53 -14.25
CA ARG A 73 -11.04 -0.42 -13.89
C ARG A 73 -12.35 0.32 -13.60
N ASP A 74 -12.32 1.38 -12.80
CA ASP A 74 -13.53 2.12 -12.43
C ASP A 74 -14.15 2.84 -13.64
N ALA A 75 -13.31 3.44 -14.50
CA ALA A 75 -13.75 4.02 -15.76
C ALA A 75 -14.39 2.97 -16.69
N ALA A 76 -13.79 1.78 -16.79
CA ALA A 76 -14.36 0.69 -17.56
C ALA A 76 -15.72 0.23 -17.00
N HIS A 77 -15.84 0.08 -15.67
CA HIS A 77 -17.14 -0.25 -15.04
C HIS A 77 -18.21 0.81 -15.33
N LEU A 78 -17.84 2.10 -15.32
CA LEU A 78 -18.76 3.18 -15.64
C LEU A 78 -19.25 3.09 -17.09
N LEU A 79 -18.33 2.94 -18.04
CA LEU A 79 -18.66 2.79 -19.47
C LEU A 79 -19.53 1.56 -19.72
N THR A 80 -19.18 0.42 -19.13
CA THR A 80 -19.98 -0.80 -19.23
C THR A 80 -21.40 -0.60 -18.70
N ARG A 81 -21.58 0.18 -17.62
CA ARG A 81 -22.92 0.52 -17.10
C ARG A 81 -23.67 1.45 -18.04
N GLN A 82 -23.04 2.50 -18.56
CA GLN A 82 -23.66 3.42 -19.51
C GLN A 82 -24.14 2.71 -20.78
N ILE A 83 -23.32 1.80 -21.32
CA ILE A 83 -23.69 0.98 -22.48
C ILE A 83 -24.88 0.07 -22.12
N ARG A 84 -24.87 -0.58 -20.95
CA ARG A 84 -26.01 -1.39 -20.50
C ARG A 84 -27.30 -0.57 -20.42
N ASP A 85 -27.24 0.60 -19.80
CA ASP A 85 -28.41 1.47 -19.65
C ASP A 85 -28.95 1.92 -21.01
N LEU A 86 -28.06 2.20 -21.97
CA LEU A 86 -28.43 2.52 -23.35
C LEU A 86 -29.10 1.35 -24.07
N VAL A 87 -28.55 0.14 -23.95
CA VAL A 87 -29.14 -1.08 -24.54
C VAL A 87 -30.52 -1.35 -23.93
N TYR A 88 -30.69 -1.18 -22.61
CA TYR A 88 -31.99 -1.31 -21.95
C TYR A 88 -32.97 -0.21 -22.36
N GLY A 89 -32.51 1.00 -22.66
CA GLY A 89 -33.34 2.07 -23.20
C GLY A 89 -33.91 1.76 -24.60
N ILE A 90 -33.16 1.02 -25.43
CA ILE A 90 -33.57 0.67 -26.79
C ILE A 90 -34.45 -0.59 -26.81
N TYR A 91 -34.04 -1.65 -26.12
CA TYR A 91 -34.66 -2.96 -26.24
C TYR A 91 -35.58 -3.32 -25.06
N THR A 92 -35.56 -2.56 -23.94
CA THR A 92 -36.17 -2.93 -22.65
C THR A 92 -35.49 -4.12 -21.98
N LYS A 93 -35.36 -4.10 -20.65
CA LYS A 93 -34.56 -5.08 -19.87
C LYS A 93 -34.94 -6.56 -20.00
N TYR A 94 -36.08 -6.88 -20.61
CA TYR A 94 -36.59 -8.25 -20.77
C TYR A 94 -36.53 -8.76 -22.22
N ASP A 95 -35.97 -7.97 -23.14
CA ASP A 95 -35.81 -8.40 -24.53
C ASP A 95 -34.77 -9.51 -24.64
N ALA A 96 -35.14 -10.57 -25.36
CA ALA A 96 -34.29 -11.74 -25.58
C ALA A 96 -32.94 -11.39 -26.23
N ARG A 97 -32.87 -10.30 -27.01
CA ARG A 97 -31.65 -9.80 -27.67
C ARG A 97 -30.62 -9.27 -26.68
N ILE A 98 -31.00 -8.98 -25.43
CA ILE A 98 -30.06 -8.55 -24.38
C ILE A 98 -29.00 -9.61 -24.06
N VAL A 99 -29.33 -10.89 -24.24
CA VAL A 99 -28.40 -12.02 -24.03
C VAL A 99 -27.24 -11.97 -25.02
N GLU A 100 -27.48 -11.47 -26.24
CA GLU A 100 -26.44 -11.29 -27.27
C GLU A 100 -25.40 -10.23 -26.87
N PHE A 101 -25.74 -9.33 -25.95
CA PHE A 101 -24.84 -8.31 -25.41
C PHE A 101 -24.10 -8.77 -24.12
N GLY A 102 -24.31 -10.01 -23.65
CA GLY A 102 -23.64 -10.57 -22.47
C GLY A 102 -23.94 -9.81 -21.15
N LEU A 103 -25.02 -9.03 -21.12
CA LEU A 103 -25.39 -8.15 -20.01
C LEU A 103 -25.96 -8.91 -18.79
N ASP A 104 -26.33 -10.17 -18.98
CA ASP A 104 -26.77 -11.13 -17.95
C ASP A 104 -25.68 -11.44 -16.92
N THR A 105 -24.41 -11.40 -17.34
CA THR A 105 -23.26 -11.67 -16.47
C THR A 105 -22.84 -10.47 -15.61
N ILE A 106 -23.32 -9.27 -15.93
CA ILE A 106 -22.85 -8.05 -15.27
C ILE A 106 -23.73 -7.75 -14.06
N ARG A 107 -23.22 -7.98 -12.85
CA ARG A 107 -23.99 -7.82 -11.61
C ARG A 107 -24.74 -6.48 -11.55
N PRO A 108 -26.02 -6.48 -11.17
CA PRO A 108 -26.75 -5.25 -10.90
C PRO A 108 -26.11 -4.55 -9.69
N ARG A 109 -26.23 -3.22 -9.66
CA ARG A 109 -25.76 -2.38 -8.55
C ARG A 109 -26.41 -2.90 -7.26
N SER A 110 -25.63 -3.45 -6.33
CA SER A 110 -26.15 -3.68 -4.99
C SER A 110 -26.52 -2.30 -4.44
N GLY A 111 -27.79 -2.13 -4.06
CA GLY A 111 -28.26 -0.93 -3.39
C GLY A 111 -27.60 -0.83 -2.02
N GLY A 112 -26.41 -0.24 -1.96
CA GLY A 112 -25.82 0.24 -0.72
C GLY A 112 -26.63 1.44 -0.25
N GLY A 113 -27.46 1.21 0.76
CA GLY A 113 -28.29 2.23 1.37
C GLY A 113 -27.48 3.35 2.02
N SER A 114 -28.08 4.53 1.95
CA SER A 114 -28.10 5.62 2.93
C SER A 114 -26.79 6.21 3.47
N ASN A 115 -26.72 7.55 3.33
CA ASN A 115 -26.02 8.45 4.25
C ASN A 115 -26.13 8.00 5.71
N GLY A 116 -25.02 8.05 6.43
CA GLY A 116 -24.93 7.77 7.86
C GLY A 116 -23.68 8.38 8.46
N SER A 117 -23.61 9.71 8.44
CA SER A 117 -22.76 10.47 9.37
C SER A 117 -23.08 10.00 10.79
N THR A 118 -22.11 9.37 11.45
CA THR A 118 -22.15 9.12 12.89
C THR A 118 -20.94 9.81 13.52
N ASN A 119 -21.01 11.14 13.57
CA ASN A 119 -20.44 11.86 14.71
C ASN A 119 -21.36 11.59 15.90
N THR A 120 -21.07 10.55 16.67
CA THR A 120 -21.68 10.33 17.98
C THR A 120 -20.65 10.79 19.02
N PRO A 121 -20.93 11.82 19.84
CA PRO A 121 -20.06 12.17 20.96
C PRO A 121 -20.12 11.05 22.02
N PRO A 122 -19.07 10.87 22.86
CA PRO A 122 -19.14 9.91 23.95
C PRO A 122 -19.98 10.54 25.06
N ASP A 123 -21.28 10.26 25.10
CA ASP A 123 -22.10 10.61 26.25
C ASP A 123 -22.15 9.43 27.23
N GLY A 124 -21.66 9.70 28.43
CA GLY A 124 -21.55 8.75 29.52
C GLY A 124 -22.92 8.47 30.11
N GLY A 125 -23.40 7.25 29.91
CA GLY A 125 -24.59 6.76 30.60
C GLY A 125 -24.24 6.14 31.95
N ASN A 126 -24.69 6.77 33.04
CA ASN A 126 -25.33 6.11 34.20
C ASN A 126 -25.64 7.14 35.29
N ASN A 127 -26.70 7.07 36.08
CA ASN A 127 -28.08 6.59 36.01
C ASN A 127 -28.73 7.07 37.35
N SER A 128 -30.03 7.33 37.33
CA SER A 128 -30.97 7.26 38.47
C SER A 128 -31.01 8.33 39.58
N GLY A 129 -32.25 8.76 39.89
CA GLY A 129 -32.70 9.30 41.19
C GLY A 129 -33.26 10.72 41.10
N ASP A 130 -34.52 10.91 40.72
CA ASP A 130 -35.67 11.05 41.66
C ASP A 130 -35.40 12.03 42.82
N THR A 131 -35.98 13.24 42.75
CA THR A 131 -36.85 13.88 43.76
C THR A 131 -36.84 15.42 43.67
N THR A 132 -38.05 15.96 43.49
CA THR A 132 -38.61 17.20 44.06
C THR A 132 -38.04 18.59 43.67
N GLN A 133 -38.98 19.37 43.13
CA GLN A 133 -39.17 20.83 43.08
C GLN A 133 -38.67 21.66 44.30
N PRO A 134 -38.55 23.01 44.20
CA PRO A 134 -39.52 23.96 43.60
C PRO A 134 -39.06 24.75 42.37
#